data_AF-A0A0C2CMS9-F1
#
_entry.id   AF-A0A0C2CMS9-F1
#
_cell.length_a   1.000
_cell.length_b   1.000
_cell.length_c   1.000
_cell.angle_alpha   90.00
_cell.angle_beta   90.00
_cell.angle_gamma   90.00
#
_symmetry.space_group_name_H-M   'P 1'
#
loop_
_entity.id
_entity.type
_entity.pdbx_description
1 polymer ?
#
loop_
_entity_poly.entity_id
_entity_poly.type
_entity_poly.pdbx_seq_one_letter_code
_entity_poly.pdbx_strand_id
1 'polypeptide(L)'
;MKHVDVTVHVLHAISELCVVGGAEIVRNIDPLFQKLTQLINDSSSLQRREAALRTIGRIARSTAYVVDPYKDYPNLLDDLLRLLKTEMSSKMRRQAISTLGILGALDPYTHKVFTGAVQSATSISTALSLPMARDAADPRQDIIQWYNYEKCTLEEFYPAITIANLMVMVQDEAFTQYYKEIAQALLTIFRSLGDSFPQYVQQVVPRLIEVTRACRGRPSHREFFLRQLASLVAIIKVHAKPYMKQIFSLIADAWSEDQSVKVTVVSVLEQIGTALGQEFAPHIAELIPYLLYVVQTDKSEDRKLTAQVRS
;
A
#
# COMPACT_ATOMS: atom_id res chain seq x y z
N MET A 1 26.42 -12.91 -5.13
CA MET A 1 26.19 -12.80 -3.67
C MET A 1 27.46 -12.28 -3.02
N LYS A 2 27.59 -10.96 -2.82
CA LYS A 2 28.75 -10.38 -2.13
C LYS A 2 28.67 -10.79 -0.66
N HIS A 3 29.76 -11.32 -0.10
CA HIS A 3 29.81 -11.99 1.21
C HIS A 3 29.12 -11.18 2.33
N VAL A 4 27.88 -11.55 2.66
CA VAL A 4 27.08 -10.95 3.73
C VAL A 4 27.82 -11.07 5.06
N ASP A 5 28.45 -12.23 5.28
CA ASP A 5 29.20 -12.54 6.49
C ASP A 5 30.37 -11.59 6.71
N VAL A 6 31.13 -11.24 5.66
CA VAL A 6 32.26 -10.31 5.78
C VAL A 6 31.77 -8.94 6.25
N THR A 7 30.64 -8.48 5.71
CA THR A 7 30.06 -7.18 6.12
C THR A 7 29.63 -7.20 7.59
N VAL A 8 29.03 -8.31 8.04
CA VAL A 8 28.62 -8.49 9.45
C VAL A 8 29.83 -8.50 10.38
N HIS A 9 30.90 -9.23 10.04
CA HIS A 9 32.13 -9.26 10.86
C HIS A 9 32.82 -7.89 10.90
N VAL A 10 32.86 -7.16 9.78
CA VAL A 10 33.39 -5.78 9.74
C VAL A 10 32.56 -4.84 10.62
N LEU A 11 31.23 -4.91 10.56
CA LEU A 11 30.36 -4.10 11.42
C LEU A 11 30.54 -4.42 12.91
N HIS A 12 30.74 -5.70 13.24
CA HIS A 12 31.07 -6.11 14.60
C HIS A 12 32.43 -5.56 15.05
N ALA A 13 33.47 -5.66 14.22
CA ALA A 13 34.77 -5.09 14.52
C ALA A 13 34.70 -3.57 14.74
N ILE A 14 33.96 -2.85 13.88
CA ILE A 14 33.69 -1.42 14.05
C ILE A 14 32.97 -1.17 15.39
N SER A 15 31.98 -1.99 15.74
CA SER A 15 31.23 -1.81 16.99
C SER A 15 32.09 -1.96 18.25
N GLU A 16 33.11 -2.84 18.21
CA GLU A 16 34.06 -3.01 19.31
C GLU A 16 35.10 -1.87 19.32
N LEU A 17 35.56 -1.42 18.15
CA LEU A 17 36.43 -0.24 18.04
C LEU A 17 35.75 1.03 18.60
N CYS A 18 34.43 1.16 18.44
CA CYS A 18 33.65 2.27 18.99
C CYS A 18 33.75 2.40 20.51
N VAL A 19 33.90 1.29 21.23
CA VAL A 19 34.02 1.29 22.69
C VAL A 19 35.38 1.86 23.14
N VAL A 20 36.42 1.71 22.32
CA VAL A 20 37.80 2.06 22.67
C VAL A 20 38.23 3.41 22.08
N GLY A 21 37.81 3.74 20.86
CA GLY A 21 38.34 4.84 20.04
C GLY A 21 37.59 6.17 20.10
N GLY A 22 36.86 6.46 21.18
CA GLY A 22 35.84 7.52 21.26
C GLY A 22 36.16 8.85 20.55
N ALA A 23 37.33 9.44 20.77
CA ALA A 23 37.69 10.76 20.21
C ALA A 23 38.00 10.75 18.69
N GLU A 24 38.60 9.68 18.18
CA GLU A 24 38.90 9.56 16.74
C GLU A 24 37.65 9.19 15.93
N ILE A 25 36.71 8.51 16.57
CA ILE A 25 35.47 8.05 15.95
C ILE A 25 34.48 9.20 15.79
N VAL A 26 34.45 10.16 16.71
CA VAL A 26 33.64 11.39 16.59
C VAL A 26 33.98 12.16 15.30
N ARG A 27 35.25 12.16 14.87
CA ARG A 27 35.68 12.87 13.64
C ARG A 27 35.14 12.24 12.36
N ASN A 28 34.82 10.95 12.38
CA ASN A 28 34.36 10.17 11.23
C ASN A 28 32.91 9.70 11.39
N ILE A 29 32.13 10.31 12.31
CA ILE A 29 30.80 9.82 12.65
C ILE A 29 29.81 10.02 11.50
N ASP A 30 29.83 11.16 10.82
CA ASP A 30 28.90 11.50 9.74
C ASP A 30 28.91 10.50 8.56
N PRO A 31 30.07 10.15 7.94
CA PRO A 31 30.09 9.19 6.84
C PRO A 31 29.71 7.78 7.30
N LEU A 32 30.09 7.39 8.53
CA LEU A 32 29.73 6.10 9.10
C LEU A 32 28.23 6.00 9.36
N PHE A 33 27.64 7.02 9.98
CA PHE A 33 26.23 7.06 10.35
C PHE A 33 25.34 7.08 9.11
N GLN A 34 25.69 7.86 8.08
CA GLN A 34 24.99 7.84 6.79
C GLN A 34 24.98 6.45 6.16
N LYS A 35 26.11 5.71 6.22
CA LYS A 35 26.18 4.35 5.68
C LYS A 35 25.38 3.36 6.52
N LEU A 36 25.38 3.48 7.84
CA LEU A 36 24.61 2.62 8.74
C LEU A 36 23.10 2.81 8.55
N THR A 37 22.63 4.04 8.36
CA THR A 37 21.21 4.33 8.07
C THR A 37 20.77 3.71 6.74
N GLN A 38 21.63 3.73 5.71
CA GLN A 38 21.36 3.01 4.46
C GLN A 38 21.27 1.50 4.68
N LEU A 39 22.13 0.92 5.52
CA LEU A 39 22.15 -0.51 5.82
C LEU A 39 20.95 -0.98 6.65
N ILE A 40 20.37 -0.10 7.46
CA ILE A 40 19.14 -0.37 8.23
C ILE A 40 17.93 -0.48 7.30
N ASN A 41 17.88 0.34 6.24
CA ASN A 41 16.79 0.36 5.27
C ASN A 41 16.89 -0.76 4.21
N ASP A 42 18.01 -1.46 4.14
CA ASP A 42 18.24 -2.56 3.19
C ASP A 42 17.55 -3.86 3.64
N SER A 43 16.46 -4.23 2.97
CA SER A 43 15.66 -5.44 3.26
C SER A 43 16.35 -6.76 2.86
N SER A 44 17.52 -6.71 2.22
CA SER A 44 18.16 -7.91 1.66
C SER A 44 18.73 -8.88 2.70
N SER A 45 19.09 -8.42 3.90
CA SER A 45 19.67 -9.29 4.95
C SER A 45 19.28 -8.84 6.36
N LEU A 46 18.67 -9.75 7.12
CA LEU A 46 18.32 -9.53 8.52
C LEU A 46 19.57 -9.38 9.40
N GLN A 47 20.59 -10.21 9.18
CA GLN A 47 21.84 -10.19 9.96
C GLN A 47 22.62 -8.87 9.76
N ARG A 48 22.62 -8.33 8.53
CA ARG A 48 23.26 -7.04 8.24
C ARG A 48 22.57 -5.90 8.96
N ARG A 49 21.23 -5.88 8.94
CA ARG A 49 20.44 -4.89 9.69
C ARG A 49 20.66 -4.98 11.19
N GLU A 50 20.76 -6.20 11.74
CA GLU A 50 20.99 -6.41 13.17
C GLU A 50 22.38 -5.90 13.58
N ALA A 51 23.40 -6.23 12.80
CA ALA A 51 24.76 -5.75 13.03
C ALA A 51 24.84 -4.22 12.91
N ALA A 52 24.24 -3.62 11.88
CA ALA A 52 24.24 -2.17 11.68
C ALA A 52 23.52 -1.43 12.83
N LEU A 53 22.35 -1.92 13.24
CA LEU A 53 21.59 -1.37 14.35
C LEU A 53 22.36 -1.44 15.67
N ARG A 54 23.03 -2.57 15.92
CA ARG A 54 23.93 -2.72 17.07
C ARG A 54 25.10 -1.75 17.02
N THR A 55 25.70 -1.53 15.86
CA THR A 55 26.80 -0.57 15.67
C THR A 55 26.34 0.86 15.93
N ILE A 56 25.15 1.27 15.46
CA ILE A 56 24.57 2.60 15.78
C ILE A 56 24.43 2.79 17.29
N GLY A 57 23.84 1.82 17.99
CA GLY A 57 23.66 1.91 19.44
C GLY A 57 24.99 1.98 20.20
N ARG A 58 26.03 1.31 19.70
CA ARG A 58 27.38 1.34 20.30
C ARG A 58 28.10 2.66 20.02
N ILE A 59 27.96 3.22 18.81
CA ILE A 59 28.48 4.55 18.47
C ILE A 59 27.84 5.58 19.38
N ALA A 60 26.50 5.68 19.39
CA ALA A 60 25.77 6.66 20.18
C ALA A 60 26.10 6.59 21.68
N ARG A 61 26.29 5.36 22.21
CA ARG A 61 26.70 5.16 23.60
C ARG A 61 28.12 5.66 23.90
N SER A 62 29.05 5.47 22.97
CA SER A 62 30.48 5.73 23.21
C SER A 62 30.89 7.16 22.87
N THR A 63 30.19 7.80 21.92
CA THR A 63 30.45 9.19 21.50
C THR A 63 29.55 10.21 22.19
N ALA A 64 28.61 9.76 23.03
CA ALA A 64 27.57 10.59 23.65
C ALA A 64 26.74 11.40 22.61
N TYR A 65 26.63 10.88 21.40
CA TYR A 65 25.85 11.47 20.30
C TYR A 65 24.36 11.10 20.50
N VAL A 66 23.71 11.86 21.38
CA VAL A 66 22.32 11.66 21.85
C VAL A 66 21.47 12.83 21.33
N VAL A 67 20.24 12.57 20.88
CA VAL A 67 19.31 13.53 20.25
C VAL A 67 19.77 14.10 18.90
N ASP A 68 21.02 14.55 18.77
CA ASP A 68 21.61 15.07 17.52
C ASP A 68 21.42 14.15 16.30
N PRO A 69 21.52 12.80 16.41
CA PRO A 69 21.18 11.89 15.31
C PRO A 69 19.80 12.14 14.67
N TYR A 70 18.80 12.55 15.45
CA TYR A 70 17.45 12.83 14.94
C TYR A 70 17.36 14.16 14.21
N LYS A 71 18.29 15.08 14.48
CA LYS A 71 18.40 16.36 13.78
C LYS A 71 19.09 16.18 12.43
N ASP A 72 20.18 15.41 12.42
CA ASP A 72 20.98 15.19 11.21
C ASP A 72 20.34 14.15 10.27
N TYR A 73 19.59 13.20 10.82
CA TYR A 73 18.87 12.16 10.08
C TYR A 73 17.39 12.09 10.51
N PRO A 74 16.51 12.94 9.96
CA PRO A 74 15.11 13.04 10.39
C PRO A 74 14.30 11.74 10.18
N ASN A 75 14.65 10.92 9.19
CA ASN A 75 13.96 9.66 8.91
C ASN A 75 14.34 8.52 9.88
N LEU A 76 15.40 8.70 10.70
CA LEU A 76 15.94 7.64 11.55
C LEU A 76 14.91 7.13 12.56
N LEU A 77 14.13 8.03 13.16
CA LEU A 77 13.12 7.66 14.16
C LEU A 77 12.02 6.81 13.52
N ASP A 78 11.52 7.22 12.35
CA ASP A 78 10.50 6.47 11.61
C ASP A 78 11.03 5.10 11.14
N ASP A 79 12.29 5.03 10.73
CA ASP A 79 12.96 3.79 10.35
C ASP A 79 13.06 2.81 11.53
N LEU A 80 13.47 3.30 12.70
CA LEU A 80 13.55 2.50 13.94
C LEU A 80 12.17 2.04 14.42
N LEU A 81 11.17 2.92 14.39
CA LEU A 81 9.79 2.57 14.75
C LEU A 81 9.18 1.57 13.76
N ARG A 82 9.48 1.71 12.47
CA ARG A 82 9.07 0.77 11.44
C ARG A 82 9.69 -0.61 11.70
N LEU A 83 10.99 -0.68 11.99
CA LEU A 83 11.65 -1.94 12.37
C LEU A 83 10.99 -2.60 13.59
N LEU A 84 10.58 -1.84 14.60
CA LEU A 84 9.87 -2.40 15.75
C LEU A 84 8.52 -3.04 15.39
N LYS A 85 7.81 -2.44 14.42
CA LYS A 85 6.48 -2.89 13.96
C LYS A 85 6.56 -4.05 12.96
N THR A 86 7.54 -4.06 12.08
CA THR A 86 7.62 -5.04 10.97
C THR A 86 8.46 -6.27 11.31
N GLU A 87 9.48 -6.17 12.16
CA GLU A 87 10.42 -7.28 12.39
C GLU A 87 9.87 -8.36 13.33
N MET A 88 10.00 -9.62 12.92
CA MET A 88 9.56 -10.81 13.68
C MET A 88 10.58 -11.26 14.74
N SER A 89 11.86 -10.93 14.59
CA SER A 89 12.92 -11.37 15.51
C SER A 89 12.87 -10.63 16.86
N SER A 90 12.71 -11.37 17.95
CA SER A 90 12.74 -10.83 19.31
C SER A 90 14.10 -10.20 19.68
N LYS A 91 15.19 -10.69 19.09
CA LYS A 91 16.55 -10.13 19.30
C LYS A 91 16.69 -8.77 18.65
N MET A 92 16.27 -8.65 17.38
CA MET A 92 16.26 -7.38 16.65
C MET A 92 15.39 -6.34 17.35
N ARG A 93 14.18 -6.72 17.78
CA ARG A 93 13.27 -5.82 18.48
C ARG A 93 13.86 -5.28 19.78
N ARG A 94 14.48 -6.15 20.59
CA ARG A 94 15.20 -5.72 21.81
C ARG A 94 16.35 -4.77 21.48
N GLN A 95 17.09 -5.04 20.41
CA GLN A 95 18.19 -4.18 19.99
C GLN A 95 17.70 -2.80 19.53
N ALA A 96 16.60 -2.74 18.79
CA ALA A 96 15.95 -1.49 18.37
C ALA A 96 15.43 -0.67 19.55
N ILE A 97 14.82 -1.32 20.54
CA ILE A 97 14.40 -0.65 21.79
C ILE A 97 15.61 -0.11 22.54
N SER A 98 16.69 -0.90 22.63
CA SER A 98 17.92 -0.47 23.29
C SER A 98 18.56 0.72 22.57
N THR A 99 18.62 0.71 21.24
CA THR A 99 19.17 1.84 20.47
C THR A 99 18.32 3.09 20.61
N LEU A 100 16.98 2.97 20.56
CA LEU A 100 16.07 4.09 20.81
C LEU A 100 16.28 4.68 22.22
N GLY A 101 16.46 3.82 23.23
CA GLY A 101 16.75 4.24 24.59
C GLY A 101 18.11 4.95 24.74
N ILE A 102 19.13 4.54 23.98
CA ILE A 102 20.47 5.16 23.98
C ILE A 102 20.45 6.51 23.25
N LEU A 103 19.71 6.62 22.14
CA LEU A 103 19.56 7.86 21.36
C LEU A 103 18.76 8.93 22.10
N GLY A 104 18.04 8.54 23.15
CA GLY A 104 17.29 9.43 24.03
C GLY A 104 15.84 9.61 23.59
N ALA A 105 14.99 9.95 24.56
CA ALA A 105 13.61 10.32 24.30
C ALA A 105 13.58 11.69 23.61
N LEU A 106 12.96 11.74 22.43
CA LEU A 106 12.73 12.98 21.70
C LEU A 106 11.32 13.48 21.99
N ASP A 107 11.20 14.78 22.26
CA ASP A 107 9.91 15.42 22.43
C ASP A 107 9.13 15.46 21.09
N PRO A 108 7.82 15.12 21.07
CA PRO A 108 7.03 15.11 19.84
C PRO A 108 6.99 16.45 19.09
N TYR A 109 7.07 17.58 19.80
CA TYR A 109 7.11 18.89 19.15
C TYR A 109 8.46 19.11 18.47
N THR A 110 9.56 18.76 19.15
CA THR A 110 10.91 18.84 18.60
C THR A 110 11.09 17.94 17.36
N HIS A 111 10.53 16.72 17.38
CA HIS A 111 10.49 15.84 16.21
C HIS A 111 9.71 16.45 15.04
N LYS A 112 8.56 17.07 15.33
CA LYS A 112 7.78 17.81 14.32
C LYS A 112 8.57 18.98 13.74
N VAL A 113 9.39 19.69 14.51
CA VAL A 113 10.23 20.77 13.96
C VAL A 113 11.32 20.21 13.04
N PHE A 114 11.99 19.11 13.43
CA PHE A 114 13.05 18.48 12.62
C PHE A 114 12.57 17.85 11.32
N THR A 115 11.35 17.31 11.31
CA THR A 115 10.70 16.77 10.10
C THR A 115 10.14 17.86 9.18
N GLY A 116 10.36 19.14 9.48
CA GLY A 116 9.73 20.26 8.77
C GLY A 116 8.22 20.30 8.99
N ALA A 117 7.74 19.64 10.05
CA ALA A 117 6.33 19.49 10.33
C ALA A 117 5.66 20.76 10.90
N VAL A 118 6.48 21.61 11.51
CA VAL A 118 6.14 22.92 12.04
C VAL A 118 7.28 23.86 11.64
N GLN A 119 6.96 25.02 11.04
CA GLN A 119 7.96 26.05 10.80
C GLN A 119 8.43 26.58 12.16
N SER A 120 9.74 26.56 12.41
CA SER A 120 10.33 27.14 13.63
C SER A 120 10.14 28.66 13.58
N ALA A 121 9.02 29.14 14.11
CA ALA A 121 8.77 30.55 14.35
C ALA A 121 9.08 30.84 15.81
N THR A 122 10.07 31.68 16.01
CA THR A 122 10.48 32.32 17.25
C THR A 122 9.30 33.01 17.92
N SER A 123 8.44 32.27 18.64
CA SER A 123 7.34 32.88 19.38
C SER A 123 6.76 31.92 20.41
N ILE A 124 6.73 32.44 21.63
CA ILE A 124 6.36 31.86 22.90
C ILE A 124 4.85 31.53 22.97
N SER A 125 4.53 30.50 23.77
CA SER A 125 3.27 30.24 24.49
C SER A 125 2.07 29.61 23.79
N THR A 126 1.69 28.44 24.34
CA THR A 126 0.32 28.01 24.65
C THR A 126 -0.71 27.94 23.54
N ALA A 127 -0.32 27.51 22.33
CA ALA A 127 -1.28 26.91 21.42
C ALA A 127 -1.09 25.39 21.44
N LEU A 128 -2.04 24.70 22.07
CA LEU A 128 -2.32 23.29 21.82
C LEU A 128 -2.43 23.17 20.30
N SER A 129 -1.37 22.73 19.63
CA SER A 129 -1.37 22.63 18.18
C SER A 129 -2.38 21.54 17.84
N LEU A 130 -3.60 21.96 17.47
CA LEU A 130 -4.45 21.14 16.64
C LEU A 130 -3.54 20.61 15.53
N PRO A 131 -3.54 19.30 15.26
CA PRO A 131 -2.82 18.77 14.12
C PRO A 131 -3.37 19.50 12.90
N MET A 132 -2.60 20.44 12.36
CA MET A 132 -2.86 20.96 11.03
C MET A 132 -2.89 19.73 10.15
N ALA A 133 -4.03 19.54 9.47
CA ALA A 133 -4.23 18.54 8.42
C ALA A 133 -3.16 18.77 7.35
N ARG A 134 -1.99 18.18 7.58
CA ARG A 134 -1.13 17.74 6.51
C ARG A 134 -1.93 16.68 5.81
N ASP A 135 -2.00 16.73 4.48
CA ASP A 135 -2.45 15.61 3.67
C ASP A 135 -1.92 14.33 4.31
N ALA A 136 -2.78 13.63 5.04
CA ALA A 136 -2.41 12.40 5.67
C ALA A 136 -2.19 11.47 4.49
N ALA A 137 -0.93 11.16 4.19
CA ALA A 137 -0.58 10.21 3.14
C ALA A 137 -1.25 8.83 3.36
N ASP A 138 -1.85 8.63 4.54
CA ASP A 138 -2.60 7.46 4.92
C ASP A 138 -4.07 7.81 5.26
N PRO A 139 -5.06 7.44 4.41
CA PRO A 139 -6.49 7.69 4.65
C PRO A 139 -7.00 7.03 5.94
N ARG A 140 -6.24 6.10 6.53
CA ARG A 140 -6.55 5.46 7.82
C ARG A 140 -6.42 6.42 9.00
N GLN A 141 -5.49 7.39 8.94
CA GLN A 141 -5.32 8.37 10.01
C GLN A 141 -6.48 9.36 10.04
N ASP A 142 -7.01 9.74 8.87
CA ASP A 142 -8.20 10.57 8.76
C ASP A 142 -9.43 9.84 9.32
N ILE A 143 -9.61 8.55 9.02
CA ILE A 143 -10.71 7.73 9.56
C ILE A 143 -10.61 7.58 11.10
N ILE A 144 -9.40 7.41 11.63
CA ILE A 144 -9.17 7.37 13.08
C ILE A 144 -9.43 8.75 13.71
N GLN A 145 -9.06 9.84 13.05
CA GLN A 145 -9.39 11.19 13.50
C GLN A 145 -10.89 11.49 13.42
N TRP A 146 -11.59 10.99 12.39
CA TRP A 146 -13.04 11.10 12.23
C TRP A 146 -13.78 10.42 13.38
N TYR A 147 -13.34 9.25 13.84
CA TYR A 147 -13.90 8.60 15.01
C TYR A 147 -13.69 9.40 16.30
N ASN A 148 -12.53 10.07 16.43
CA ASN A 148 -12.16 10.79 17.65
C ASN A 148 -12.79 12.19 17.79
N TYR A 149 -13.21 12.85 16.69
CA TYR A 149 -13.61 14.25 16.73
C TYR A 149 -15.10 14.58 16.46
N GLU A 150 -15.93 13.73 15.82
CA GLU A 150 -17.42 13.73 15.95
C GLU A 150 -18.12 12.81 14.90
N LYS A 151 -19.20 12.11 15.34
CA LYS A 151 -20.34 11.55 14.55
C LYS A 151 -20.08 10.43 13.53
N CYS A 152 -19.68 9.24 13.98
CA CYS A 152 -19.94 8.00 13.21
C CYS A 152 -20.57 6.94 14.11
N THR A 153 -21.54 6.19 13.59
CA THR A 153 -22.00 4.96 14.24
C THR A 153 -20.94 3.87 14.03
N LEU A 154 -20.87 2.90 14.95
CA LEU A 154 -19.96 1.75 14.81
C LEU A 154 -20.19 1.01 13.47
N GLU A 155 -21.41 1.03 12.96
CA GLU A 155 -21.81 0.38 11.70
C GLU A 155 -21.19 1.03 10.46
N GLU A 156 -20.90 2.33 10.50
CA GLU A 156 -20.23 3.05 9.41
C GLU A 156 -18.70 2.98 9.54
N PHE A 157 -18.20 2.92 10.78
CA PHE A 157 -16.77 2.88 11.06
C PHE A 157 -16.10 1.59 10.61
N TYR A 158 -16.67 0.41 10.92
CA TYR A 158 -16.04 -0.87 10.58
C TYR A 158 -15.86 -1.07 9.07
N PRO A 159 -16.87 -0.79 8.21
CA PRO A 159 -16.67 -0.84 6.77
C PRO A 159 -15.64 0.17 6.27
N ALA A 160 -15.67 1.41 6.77
CA ALA A 160 -14.73 2.46 6.35
C ALA A 160 -13.28 2.06 6.60
N ILE A 161 -12.95 1.65 7.83
CA ILE A 161 -11.59 1.28 8.21
C ILE A 161 -11.14 -0.02 7.54
N THR A 162 -12.07 -0.95 7.30
CA THR A 162 -11.77 -2.20 6.59
C THR A 162 -11.46 -1.92 5.13
N ILE A 163 -12.28 -1.13 4.45
CA ILE A 163 -12.04 -0.73 3.05
C ILE A 163 -10.70 0.00 2.93
N ALA A 164 -10.41 0.97 3.80
CA ALA A 164 -9.15 1.71 3.76
C ALA A 164 -7.93 0.80 3.95
N ASN A 165 -7.97 -0.15 4.89
CA ASN A 165 -6.89 -1.12 5.08
C ASN A 165 -6.74 -2.05 3.87
N LEU A 166 -7.85 -2.56 3.31
CA LEU A 166 -7.81 -3.40 2.12
C LEU A 166 -7.25 -2.63 0.91
N MET A 167 -7.55 -1.34 0.76
CA MET A 167 -6.97 -0.51 -0.30
C MET A 167 -5.45 -0.37 -0.18
N VAL A 168 -4.92 -0.22 1.03
CA VAL A 168 -3.46 -0.22 1.25
C VAL A 168 -2.85 -1.58 0.93
N MET A 169 -3.50 -2.68 1.33
CA MET A 169 -3.02 -4.04 1.03
C MET A 169 -3.00 -4.33 -0.48
N VAL A 170 -3.94 -3.78 -1.23
CA VAL A 170 -4.02 -3.94 -2.70
C VAL A 170 -2.94 -3.14 -3.44
N GLN A 171 -2.39 -2.08 -2.82
CA GLN A 171 -1.31 -1.29 -3.41
C GLN A 171 0.08 -1.94 -3.24
N ASP A 172 0.24 -2.83 -2.26
CA ASP A 172 1.52 -3.45 -1.96
C ASP A 172 1.69 -4.77 -2.72
N GLU A 173 2.68 -4.79 -3.63
CA GLU A 173 3.00 -5.94 -4.49
C GLU A 173 3.28 -7.23 -3.69
N ALA A 174 3.68 -7.11 -2.41
CA ALA A 174 3.89 -8.24 -1.53
C ALA A 174 2.63 -9.10 -1.31
N PHE A 175 1.43 -8.52 -1.46
CA PHE A 175 0.16 -9.21 -1.24
C PHE A 175 -0.49 -9.77 -2.50
N THR A 176 0.25 -9.87 -3.62
CA THR A 176 -0.28 -10.38 -4.90
C THR A 176 -0.98 -11.75 -4.79
N GLN A 177 -0.57 -12.59 -3.84
CA GLN A 177 -1.20 -13.89 -3.58
C GLN A 177 -2.59 -13.77 -2.93
N TYR A 178 -2.82 -12.73 -2.13
CA TYR A 178 -4.05 -12.47 -1.38
C TYR A 178 -5.05 -11.57 -2.11
N TYR A 179 -4.68 -11.11 -3.29
CA TYR A 179 -5.50 -10.21 -4.10
C TYR A 179 -6.90 -10.78 -4.41
N LYS A 180 -7.02 -12.10 -4.55
CA LYS A 180 -8.32 -12.73 -4.80
C LYS A 180 -9.23 -12.65 -3.59
N GLU A 181 -8.68 -12.95 -2.42
CA GLU A 181 -9.33 -12.93 -1.12
C GLU A 181 -9.73 -11.50 -0.75
N ILE A 182 -8.85 -10.52 -1.01
CA ILE A 182 -9.13 -9.10 -0.74
C ILE A 182 -10.28 -8.61 -1.62
N ALA A 183 -10.30 -8.92 -2.91
CA ALA A 183 -11.39 -8.52 -3.80
C ALA A 183 -12.73 -9.16 -3.41
N GLN A 184 -12.73 -10.42 -2.94
CA GLN A 184 -13.92 -11.09 -2.41
C GLN A 184 -14.42 -10.47 -1.10
N ALA A 185 -13.51 -10.17 -0.17
CA ALA A 185 -13.85 -9.52 1.09
C ALA A 185 -14.48 -8.15 0.83
N LEU A 186 -13.88 -7.39 -0.07
CA LEU A 186 -14.39 -6.09 -0.48
C LEU A 186 -15.81 -6.19 -1.07
N LEU A 187 -16.06 -7.13 -1.97
CA LEU A 187 -17.40 -7.35 -2.50
C LEU A 187 -18.43 -7.75 -1.44
N THR A 188 -18.02 -8.57 -0.48
CA THR A 188 -18.89 -8.94 0.66
C THR A 188 -19.27 -7.71 1.46
N ILE A 189 -18.30 -6.81 1.70
CA ILE A 189 -18.55 -5.54 2.40
C ILE A 189 -19.50 -4.66 1.59
N PHE A 190 -19.29 -4.50 0.28
CA PHE A 190 -20.19 -3.72 -0.58
C PHE A 190 -21.61 -4.32 -0.62
N ARG A 191 -21.77 -5.65 -0.56
CA ARG A 191 -23.09 -6.28 -0.43
C ARG A 191 -23.75 -6.01 0.91
N SER A 192 -22.99 -5.97 2.01
CA SER A 192 -23.53 -5.65 3.33
C SER A 192 -23.84 -4.17 3.54
N LEU A 193 -23.23 -3.28 2.74
CA LEU A 193 -23.35 -1.83 2.92
C LEU A 193 -24.63 -1.22 2.34
N GLY A 194 -25.42 -2.00 1.59
CA GLY A 194 -26.73 -1.59 1.09
C GLY A 194 -26.66 -0.35 0.18
N ASP A 195 -27.08 0.81 0.70
CA ASP A 195 -27.19 2.09 -0.01
C ASP A 195 -26.12 3.13 0.40
N SER A 196 -25.30 2.84 1.42
CA SER A 196 -24.30 3.78 1.97
C SER A 196 -22.91 3.68 1.32
N PHE A 197 -22.81 3.06 0.15
CA PHE A 197 -21.55 2.86 -0.57
C PHE A 197 -21.00 4.01 -1.44
N PRO A 198 -21.75 5.05 -1.88
CA PRO A 198 -21.28 6.01 -2.91
C PRO A 198 -19.93 6.68 -2.62
N GLN A 199 -19.63 6.94 -1.35
CA GLN A 199 -18.38 7.57 -0.91
C GLN A 199 -17.15 6.64 -1.12
N TYR A 200 -17.33 5.33 -0.95
CA TYR A 200 -16.26 4.35 -1.09
C TYR A 200 -15.99 3.96 -2.55
N VAL A 201 -17.01 4.08 -3.42
CA VAL A 201 -16.88 3.76 -4.87
C VAL A 201 -15.77 4.56 -5.53
N GLN A 202 -15.67 5.84 -5.17
CA GLN A 202 -14.69 6.74 -5.80
C GLN A 202 -13.24 6.35 -5.49
N GLN A 203 -12.99 5.67 -4.38
CA GLN A 203 -11.66 5.19 -4.02
C GLN A 203 -11.41 3.77 -4.53
N VAL A 204 -12.41 2.89 -4.45
CA VAL A 204 -12.23 1.47 -4.71
C VAL A 204 -12.19 1.13 -6.20
N VAL A 205 -13.09 1.71 -7.01
CA VAL A 205 -13.22 1.34 -8.43
C VAL A 205 -11.97 1.68 -9.24
N PRO A 206 -11.39 2.89 -9.13
CA PRO A 206 -10.14 3.21 -9.82
C PRO A 206 -9.00 2.28 -9.44
N ARG A 207 -8.89 1.91 -8.16
CA ARG A 207 -7.84 1.03 -7.66
C ARG A 207 -7.98 -0.39 -8.18
N LEU A 208 -9.19 -0.95 -8.22
CA LEU A 208 -9.43 -2.26 -8.84
C LEU A 208 -9.12 -2.25 -10.35
N ILE A 209 -9.43 -1.15 -11.04
CA ILE A 209 -9.09 -0.97 -12.47
C ILE A 209 -7.58 -0.97 -12.67
N GLU A 210 -6.83 -0.24 -11.83
CA GLU A 210 -5.36 -0.21 -11.86
C GLU A 210 -4.75 -1.59 -11.62
N VAL A 211 -5.23 -2.33 -10.61
CA VAL A 211 -4.76 -3.69 -10.28
C VAL A 211 -5.05 -4.66 -11.42
N THR A 212 -6.23 -4.54 -12.05
CA THR A 212 -6.59 -5.36 -13.21
C THR A 212 -5.66 -5.09 -14.40
N ARG A 213 -5.25 -3.83 -14.60
CA ARG A 213 -4.27 -3.45 -15.62
C ARG A 213 -2.86 -3.95 -15.30
N ALA A 214 -2.44 -3.89 -14.03
CA ALA A 214 -1.15 -4.39 -13.57
C ALA A 214 -1.04 -5.93 -13.69
N CYS A 215 -2.17 -6.64 -13.63
CA CYS A 215 -2.23 -8.09 -13.81
C CYS A 215 -2.10 -8.57 -15.27
N ARG A 216 -1.74 -7.70 -16.23
CA ARG A 216 -1.40 -8.07 -17.62
C ARG A 216 -0.25 -9.09 -17.63
N GLY A 217 -0.57 -10.37 -17.79
CA GLY A 217 0.41 -11.48 -17.78
C GLY A 217 -0.02 -12.73 -17.00
N ARG A 218 -1.11 -12.69 -16.22
CA ARG A 218 -1.69 -13.89 -15.56
C ARG A 218 -3.18 -14.04 -15.91
N PRO A 219 -3.55 -14.87 -16.90
CA PRO A 219 -4.93 -14.96 -17.39
C PRO A 219 -5.94 -15.33 -16.29
N SER A 220 -5.61 -16.26 -15.38
CA SER A 220 -6.52 -16.66 -14.30
C SER A 220 -6.79 -15.59 -13.24
N HIS A 221 -5.87 -14.62 -13.04
CA HIS A 221 -6.11 -13.51 -12.12
C HIS A 221 -7.00 -12.47 -12.80
N ARG A 222 -6.74 -12.18 -14.08
CA ARG A 222 -7.53 -11.24 -14.87
C ARG A 222 -8.98 -11.69 -15.00
N GLU A 223 -9.24 -12.96 -15.30
CA GLU A 223 -10.61 -13.52 -15.36
C GLU A 223 -11.37 -13.31 -14.05
N PHE A 224 -10.72 -13.58 -12.93
CA PHE A 224 -11.32 -13.39 -11.62
C PHE A 224 -11.65 -11.92 -11.35
N PHE A 225 -10.70 -11.01 -11.58
CA PHE A 225 -10.90 -9.57 -11.37
C PHE A 225 -11.97 -8.98 -12.28
N LEU A 226 -12.05 -9.40 -13.55
CA LEU A 226 -13.10 -8.98 -14.46
C LEU A 226 -14.49 -9.43 -13.95
N ARG A 227 -14.60 -10.67 -13.46
CA ARG A 227 -15.84 -11.16 -12.85
C ARG A 227 -16.20 -10.41 -11.57
N GLN A 228 -15.22 -10.08 -10.73
CA GLN A 228 -15.47 -9.29 -9.53
C GLN A 228 -15.89 -7.86 -9.86
N LEU A 229 -15.30 -7.26 -10.90
CA LEU A 229 -15.69 -5.94 -11.38
C LEU A 229 -17.12 -5.95 -11.91
N ALA A 230 -17.54 -7.01 -12.62
CA ALA A 230 -18.93 -7.18 -13.05
C ALA A 230 -19.89 -7.29 -11.86
N SER A 231 -19.56 -8.10 -10.85
CA SER A 231 -20.36 -8.21 -9.62
C SER A 231 -20.41 -6.89 -8.86
N LEU A 232 -19.34 -6.08 -8.91
CA LEU A 232 -19.29 -4.78 -8.27
C LEU A 232 -20.17 -3.76 -9.01
N VAL A 233 -20.12 -3.76 -10.35
CA VAL A 233 -21.01 -2.94 -11.19
C VAL A 233 -22.48 -3.30 -10.97
N ALA A 234 -22.79 -4.59 -10.79
CA ALA A 234 -24.14 -5.06 -10.48
C ALA A 234 -24.69 -4.52 -9.14
N ILE A 235 -23.81 -4.31 -8.15
CA ILE A 235 -24.18 -3.72 -6.85
C ILE A 235 -24.34 -2.21 -6.98
N ILE A 236 -23.39 -1.54 -7.66
CA ILE A 236 -23.24 -0.09 -7.66
C ILE A 236 -24.18 0.62 -8.66
N LYS A 237 -24.60 -0.08 -9.72
CA LYS A 237 -25.55 0.39 -10.75
C LYS A 237 -25.21 1.81 -11.26
N VAL A 238 -26.00 2.80 -10.87
CA VAL A 238 -25.93 4.20 -11.35
C VAL A 238 -24.59 4.86 -11.03
N HIS A 239 -23.93 4.47 -9.94
CA HIS A 239 -22.65 5.06 -9.52
C HIS A 239 -21.45 4.51 -10.32
N ALA A 240 -21.63 3.53 -11.21
CA ALA A 240 -20.57 2.99 -12.07
C ALA A 240 -20.27 3.88 -13.30
N LYS A 241 -21.22 4.76 -13.68
CA LYS A 241 -21.15 5.66 -14.85
C LYS A 241 -19.78 6.32 -15.10
N PRO A 242 -19.16 7.03 -14.15
CA PRO A 242 -17.92 7.76 -14.41
C PRO A 242 -16.74 6.84 -14.77
N TYR A 243 -16.81 5.55 -14.39
CA TYR A 243 -15.73 4.58 -14.61
C TYR A 243 -15.97 3.69 -15.84
N MET A 244 -17.14 3.77 -16.48
CA MET A 244 -17.52 2.89 -17.60
C MET A 244 -16.52 2.94 -18.77
N LYS A 245 -16.06 4.13 -19.17
CA LYS A 245 -15.05 4.26 -20.22
C LYS A 245 -13.76 3.50 -19.91
N GLN A 246 -13.32 3.53 -18.65
CA GLN A 246 -12.12 2.82 -18.21
C GLN A 246 -12.35 1.30 -18.17
N ILE A 247 -13.54 0.87 -17.74
CA ILE A 247 -13.93 -0.54 -17.73
C ILE A 247 -13.97 -1.09 -19.17
N PHE A 248 -14.53 -0.35 -20.12
CA PHE A 248 -14.56 -0.78 -21.53
C PHE A 248 -13.15 -0.82 -22.15
N SER A 249 -12.26 0.10 -21.80
CA SER A 249 -10.85 0.01 -22.21
C SER A 249 -10.18 -1.28 -21.71
N LEU A 250 -10.43 -1.67 -20.46
CA LEU A 250 -9.92 -2.92 -19.89
C LEU A 250 -10.49 -4.17 -20.57
N ILE A 251 -11.78 -4.12 -20.95
CA ILE A 251 -12.46 -5.17 -21.69
C ILE A 251 -11.87 -5.30 -23.11
N ALA A 252 -11.65 -4.20 -23.81
CA ALA A 252 -11.03 -4.18 -25.13
C ALA A 252 -9.61 -4.77 -25.09
N ASP A 253 -8.81 -4.41 -24.08
CA ASP A 253 -7.49 -4.99 -23.85
C ASP A 253 -7.57 -6.50 -23.55
N ALA A 254 -8.57 -6.93 -22.78
CA ALA A 254 -8.78 -8.34 -22.42
C ALA A 254 -9.25 -9.19 -23.62
N TRP A 255 -9.80 -8.55 -24.65
CA TRP A 255 -10.30 -9.20 -25.85
C TRP A 255 -9.19 -9.74 -26.75
N SER A 256 -8.02 -9.11 -26.72
CA SER A 256 -6.84 -9.55 -27.48
C SER A 256 -6.11 -10.75 -26.87
N GLU A 257 -6.54 -11.23 -25.69
CA GLU A 257 -5.87 -12.29 -24.93
C GLU A 257 -6.46 -13.70 -25.20
N ASP A 258 -6.11 -14.66 -24.35
CA ASP A 258 -6.47 -16.07 -24.43
C ASP A 258 -7.99 -16.32 -24.53
N GLN A 259 -8.35 -17.48 -25.09
CA GLN A 259 -9.74 -17.83 -25.37
C GLN A 259 -10.62 -17.99 -24.11
N SER A 260 -10.04 -18.38 -22.97
CA SER A 260 -10.77 -18.47 -21.68
C SER A 260 -11.17 -17.10 -21.14
N VAL A 261 -10.32 -16.09 -21.35
CA VAL A 261 -10.59 -14.69 -20.98
C VAL A 261 -11.75 -14.15 -21.80
N LYS A 262 -11.82 -14.48 -23.10
CA LYS A 262 -12.92 -14.06 -23.99
C LYS A 262 -14.30 -14.55 -23.50
N VAL A 263 -14.42 -15.80 -23.07
CA VAL A 263 -15.67 -16.33 -22.49
C VAL A 263 -16.07 -15.54 -21.24
N THR A 264 -15.09 -15.25 -20.38
CA THR A 264 -15.34 -14.46 -19.17
C THR A 264 -15.77 -13.03 -19.51
N VAL A 265 -15.15 -12.40 -20.53
CA VAL A 265 -15.51 -11.06 -20.98
C VAL A 265 -16.96 -11.01 -21.48
N VAL A 266 -17.42 -12.01 -22.25
CA VAL A 266 -18.82 -12.07 -22.71
C VAL A 266 -19.78 -12.15 -21.52
N SER A 267 -19.50 -13.01 -20.53
CA SER A 267 -20.32 -13.12 -19.31
C SER A 267 -20.31 -11.82 -18.49
N VAL A 268 -19.17 -11.11 -18.43
CA VAL A 268 -19.06 -9.81 -17.77
C VAL A 268 -19.89 -8.74 -18.50
N LEU A 269 -19.86 -8.73 -19.84
CA LEU A 269 -20.67 -7.82 -20.64
C LEU A 269 -22.17 -8.05 -20.43
N GLU A 270 -22.61 -9.31 -20.33
CA GLU A 270 -24.00 -9.67 -20.03
C GLU A 270 -24.42 -9.17 -18.63
N GLN A 271 -23.58 -9.39 -17.61
CA GLN A 271 -23.84 -8.92 -16.25
C GLN A 271 -23.87 -7.39 -16.14
N ILE A 272 -23.00 -6.70 -16.86
CA ILE A 272 -22.99 -5.23 -16.93
C ILE A 272 -24.23 -4.73 -17.68
N GLY A 273 -24.60 -5.37 -18.79
CA GLY A 273 -25.80 -5.02 -19.57
C GLY A 273 -27.09 -5.15 -18.77
N THR A 274 -27.25 -6.25 -18.03
CA THR A 274 -28.39 -6.46 -17.13
C THR A 274 -28.41 -5.49 -15.95
N ALA A 275 -27.24 -5.10 -15.41
CA ALA A 275 -27.14 -4.17 -14.30
C ALA A 275 -27.45 -2.71 -14.67
N LEU A 276 -27.03 -2.25 -15.85
CA LEU A 276 -27.20 -0.85 -16.30
C LEU A 276 -28.46 -0.60 -17.14
N GLY A 277 -29.03 -1.65 -17.76
CA GLY A 277 -30.27 -1.54 -18.55
C GLY A 277 -30.22 -0.43 -19.61
N GLN A 278 -31.01 0.63 -19.42
CA GLN A 278 -31.10 1.76 -20.36
C GLN A 278 -29.81 2.58 -20.48
N GLU A 279 -28.97 2.56 -19.45
CA GLU A 279 -27.73 3.36 -19.38
C GLU A 279 -26.56 2.69 -20.10
N PHE A 280 -26.74 1.45 -20.55
CA PHE A 280 -25.78 0.70 -21.36
C PHE A 280 -25.78 1.14 -22.84
N ALA A 281 -26.91 1.68 -23.32
CA ALA A 281 -27.15 2.02 -24.72
C ALA A 281 -26.04 2.83 -25.44
N PRO A 282 -25.45 3.91 -24.87
CA PRO A 282 -24.42 4.69 -25.56
C PRO A 282 -23.08 3.95 -25.70
N HIS A 283 -22.81 2.96 -24.85
CA HIS A 283 -21.56 2.21 -24.86
C HIS A 283 -21.63 0.89 -25.64
N ILE A 284 -22.85 0.41 -25.94
CA ILE A 284 -23.07 -0.76 -26.82
C ILE A 284 -22.48 -0.52 -28.21
N ALA A 285 -22.62 0.69 -28.76
CA ALA A 285 -22.16 1.02 -30.11
C ALA A 285 -20.65 0.78 -30.30
N GLU A 286 -19.85 0.99 -29.25
CA GLU A 286 -18.40 0.75 -29.26
C GLU A 286 -18.04 -0.73 -29.13
N LEU A 287 -18.95 -1.56 -28.58
CA LEU A 287 -18.74 -3.00 -28.34
C LEU A 287 -19.22 -3.89 -29.50
N ILE A 288 -20.16 -3.41 -30.31
CA ILE A 288 -20.69 -4.15 -31.47
C ILE A 288 -19.58 -4.67 -32.40
N PRO A 289 -18.55 -3.89 -32.78
CA PRO A 289 -17.48 -4.38 -33.65
C PRO A 289 -16.68 -5.53 -33.01
N TYR A 290 -16.48 -5.49 -31.69
CA TYR A 290 -15.76 -6.54 -30.96
C TYR A 290 -16.60 -7.82 -30.85
N LEU A 291 -17.89 -7.71 -30.53
CA LEU A 291 -18.82 -8.85 -30.50
C LEU A 291 -18.97 -9.49 -31.89
N LEU A 292 -19.07 -8.69 -32.95
CA LEU A 292 -19.08 -9.18 -34.33
C LEU A 292 -17.76 -9.89 -34.69
N TYR A 293 -16.62 -9.40 -34.20
CA TYR A 293 -15.33 -10.06 -34.39
C TYR A 293 -15.26 -11.43 -33.70
N VAL A 294 -15.83 -11.61 -32.51
CA VAL A 294 -15.90 -12.94 -31.88
C VAL A 294 -16.85 -13.88 -32.61
N VAL A 295 -17.98 -13.38 -33.10
CA VAL A 295 -18.88 -14.17 -33.96
C VAL A 295 -18.20 -14.57 -35.27
N GLN A 296 -17.30 -13.74 -35.81
CA GLN A 296 -16.54 -14.02 -37.03
C GLN A 296 -15.26 -14.86 -36.83
N THR A 297 -14.63 -14.84 -35.65
CA THR A 297 -13.37 -15.54 -35.37
C THR A 297 -13.52 -16.85 -34.61
N ASP A 298 -14.74 -17.28 -34.29
CA ASP A 298 -15.01 -18.54 -33.59
C ASP A 298 -14.68 -19.77 -34.47
N LYS A 299 -13.47 -20.31 -34.29
CA LYS A 299 -13.03 -21.62 -34.79
C LYS A 299 -13.03 -22.69 -33.69
N SER A 300 -13.83 -22.55 -32.63
CA SER A 300 -13.92 -23.58 -31.60
C SER A 300 -14.97 -24.63 -31.97
N GLU A 301 -14.63 -25.92 -31.79
CA GLU A 301 -15.45 -27.10 -32.16
C GLU A 301 -16.85 -27.17 -31.52
N ASP A 302 -17.25 -26.20 -30.69
CA ASP A 302 -18.41 -26.31 -29.80
C ASP A 302 -19.37 -25.09 -29.78
N ARG A 303 -19.16 -24.04 -30.60
CA ARG A 303 -20.09 -22.87 -30.73
C ARG A 303 -20.64 -22.31 -29.39
N LYS A 304 -19.90 -22.42 -28.28
CA LYS A 304 -20.33 -21.97 -26.94
C LYS A 304 -20.43 -20.45 -26.86
N LEU A 305 -19.55 -19.75 -27.59
CA LEU A 305 -19.54 -18.29 -27.68
C LEU A 305 -20.77 -17.76 -28.44
N THR A 306 -21.28 -18.49 -29.43
CA THR A 306 -22.49 -18.11 -30.19
C THR A 306 -23.79 -18.37 -29.41
N ALA A 307 -23.79 -19.33 -28.48
CA ALA A 307 -24.95 -19.62 -27.65
C ALA A 307 -25.14 -18.59 -26.52
N GLN A 308 -24.05 -18.09 -25.92
CA GLN A 308 -24.13 -17.08 -24.86
C GLN A 308 -24.47 -15.68 -25.40
N VAL A 309 -24.07 -15.33 -26.63
CA VAL A 309 -24.42 -14.02 -27.24
C VAL A 309 -25.88 -13.98 -27.70
N ARG A 310 -26.56 -15.14 -27.81
CA ARG A 310 -27.95 -15.26 -28.26
C ARG A 310 -28.96 -15.31 -27.12
N SER A 311 -28.50 -15.49 -25.89
CA SER A 311 -29.28 -15.49 -24.63
C SER A 311 -29.43 -14.06 -24.11
#